data_AF-A0A9E1RTP8-F1
#
_entry.id   AF-A0A9E1RTP8-F1
#
_cell.length_a   1.000
_cell.length_b   1.000
_cell.length_c   1.000
_cell.angle_alpha   90.00
_cell.angle_beta   90.00
_cell.angle_gamma   90.00
#
_symmetry.space_group_name_H-M   'P 1'
#
loop_
_entity.id
_entity.type
_entity.pdbx_description
1 polymer ?
#
loop_
_entity_poly.entity_id
_entity_poly.type
_entity_poly.pdbx_seq_one_letter_code
_entity_poly.pdbx_strand_id
1 'polypeptide(L)'
;WFGLGDRDLGTHLYRTQRLDEGATLADVTREITAAWDLELNVLPMSNDAVRTRVTLTSGETIDFQRYFVERQHADAVRHVEFAGADRARPAPGVLAAIQDADCVVIAPSNPFVSIDPILSVPGIRDAVVQRRERNVAISPIVGGGAVKGPAADLMRSFGHEVSAAGVAALYQPLAAHLVIDTVDDHLAPAVSETGMTPHVTNTMMTAIDVTTALAEFTIATVDPTASRSV
;
A
#
# COMPACT_ATOMS: atom_id res chain seq x y z
N TRP A 1 8.76 16.51 13.71
CA TRP A 1 7.45 16.28 13.05
C TRP A 1 7.00 14.81 13.09
N PHE A 2 7.33 14.12 14.19
CA PHE A 2 6.75 12.86 14.67
C PHE A 2 6.91 12.88 16.20
N GLY A 3 6.14 12.07 16.93
CA GLY A 3 6.49 11.71 18.30
C GLY A 3 7.74 10.84 18.29
N LEU A 4 8.91 11.44 18.14
CA LEU A 4 10.20 10.74 18.11
C LEU A 4 10.58 10.36 19.54
N GLY A 5 10.43 9.08 19.88
CA GLY A 5 10.99 8.53 21.12
C GLY A 5 12.48 8.26 20.98
N ASP A 6 13.19 8.18 22.10
CA ASP A 6 14.66 7.97 22.11
C ASP A 6 15.09 6.72 21.32
N ARG A 7 14.33 5.62 21.42
CA ARG A 7 14.58 4.39 20.67
C ARG A 7 14.39 4.57 19.16
N ASP A 8 13.42 5.36 18.74
CA ASP A 8 13.15 5.64 17.32
C ASP A 8 14.26 6.53 16.72
N LEU A 9 14.72 7.50 17.50
CA LEU A 9 15.89 8.31 17.14
C LEU A 9 17.14 7.45 16.94
N GLY A 10 17.34 6.42 17.77
CA GLY A 10 18.43 5.46 17.61
C GLY A 10 18.44 4.79 16.23
N THR A 11 17.28 4.29 15.77
CA THR A 11 17.11 3.72 14.42
C THR A 11 17.42 4.74 13.33
N HIS A 12 16.98 5.99 13.50
CA HIS A 12 17.23 7.05 12.53
C HIS A 12 18.71 7.43 12.44
N LEU A 13 19.40 7.54 13.58
CA LEU A 13 20.84 7.84 13.62
C LEU A 13 21.64 6.72 12.97
N TYR A 14 21.34 5.45 13.32
CA TYR A 14 21.99 4.28 12.70
C TYR A 14 21.80 4.29 11.18
N ARG A 15 20.56 4.45 10.71
CA ARG A 15 20.27 4.49 9.28
C ARG A 15 21.02 5.60 8.56
N THR A 16 20.97 6.82 9.10
CA THR A 16 21.65 7.98 8.49
C THR A 16 23.16 7.75 8.40
N GLN A 17 23.78 7.29 9.49
CA GLN A 17 25.22 6.99 9.50
C GLN A 17 25.58 5.94 8.44
N ARG A 18 24.84 4.83 8.36
CA ARG A 18 25.14 3.77 7.39
C ARG A 18 24.98 4.22 5.94
N LEU A 19 23.98 5.06 5.65
CA LEU A 19 23.81 5.66 4.33
C LEU A 19 24.98 6.60 4.00
N ASP A 20 25.45 7.40 4.96
CA ASP A 20 26.62 8.28 4.79
C ASP A 20 27.92 7.48 4.57
N GLU A 21 28.01 6.26 5.10
CA GLU A 21 29.10 5.29 4.86
C GLU A 21 28.98 4.56 3.51
N GLY A 22 27.95 4.85 2.70
CA GLY A 22 27.77 4.32 1.35
C GLY A 22 26.91 3.05 1.27
N ALA A 23 26.29 2.62 2.37
CA ALA A 23 25.29 1.55 2.32
C ALA A 23 24.03 2.01 1.56
N THR A 24 23.30 1.08 0.94
CA THR A 24 21.98 1.38 0.38
C THR A 24 20.88 1.26 1.41
N LEU A 25 19.70 1.85 1.17
CA LEU A 25 18.55 1.70 2.06
C LEU A 25 18.15 0.23 2.25
N ALA A 26 18.27 -0.60 1.20
CA ALA A 26 18.05 -2.03 1.26
C ALA A 26 19.07 -2.74 2.17
N ASP A 27 20.34 -2.35 2.14
CA ASP A 27 21.37 -2.90 3.04
C ASP A 27 21.05 -2.57 4.49
N VAL A 28 20.76 -1.30 4.76
CA VAL A 28 20.43 -0.82 6.11
C VAL A 28 19.15 -1.49 6.64
N THR A 29 18.13 -1.63 5.79
CA THR A 29 16.89 -2.32 6.18
C THR A 29 17.18 -3.77 6.59
N ARG A 30 17.99 -4.49 5.79
CA ARG A 30 18.37 -5.87 6.09
C ARG A 30 19.21 -6.00 7.36
N GLU A 31 20.13 -5.06 7.60
CA GLU A 31 20.90 -4.99 8.85
C GLU A 31 19.98 -4.82 10.06
N ILE A 32 19.00 -3.92 9.97
CA ILE A 32 18.03 -3.68 11.05
C ILE A 32 17.13 -4.91 11.26
N THR A 33 16.56 -5.50 10.21
CA THR A 33 15.68 -6.67 10.38
C THR A 33 16.43 -7.85 10.98
N ALA A 34 17.69 -8.06 10.59
CA ALA A 34 18.54 -9.09 11.19
C ALA A 34 18.86 -8.82 12.67
N ALA A 35 19.15 -7.57 13.03
CA ALA A 35 19.42 -7.18 14.42
C ALA A 35 18.21 -7.36 15.35
N TRP A 36 17.00 -7.28 14.79
CA TRP A 36 15.74 -7.50 15.49
C TRP A 36 15.23 -8.95 15.40
N ASP A 37 15.99 -9.85 14.78
CA ASP A 37 15.64 -11.26 14.59
C ASP A 37 14.28 -11.45 13.90
N LEU A 38 13.99 -10.60 12.90
CA LEU A 38 12.75 -10.67 12.13
C LEU A 38 12.89 -11.70 11.00
N GLU A 39 12.07 -12.74 11.03
CA GLU A 39 12.04 -13.81 10.03
C GLU A 39 11.43 -13.39 8.66
N LEU A 40 11.18 -12.09 8.46
CA LEU A 40 10.51 -11.55 7.28
C LEU A 40 11.45 -10.69 6.43
N ASN A 41 11.28 -10.76 5.10
CA ASN A 41 12.07 -9.98 4.16
C ASN A 41 11.42 -8.59 3.93
N VAL A 42 11.94 -7.55 4.56
CA VAL A 42 11.49 -6.17 4.34
C VAL A 42 12.30 -5.53 3.22
N LEU A 43 11.63 -5.21 2.11
CA LEU A 43 12.24 -4.54 0.97
C LEU A 43 11.71 -3.10 0.85
N PRO A 44 12.56 -2.07 0.89
CA PRO A 44 12.13 -0.74 0.47
C PRO A 44 11.78 -0.79 -1.02
N MET A 45 10.78 -0.01 -1.46
CA MET A 45 10.39 0.02 -2.88
C MET A 45 11.55 0.46 -3.79
N SER A 46 12.44 1.33 -3.30
CA SER A 46 13.60 1.85 -4.00
C SER A 46 14.71 2.22 -3.01
N ASN A 47 15.95 2.19 -3.48
CA ASN A 47 17.08 2.83 -2.80
C ASN A 47 17.16 4.34 -3.11
N ASP A 48 16.50 4.77 -4.17
CA ASP A 48 16.47 6.17 -4.61
C ASP A 48 15.44 6.98 -3.82
N ALA A 49 15.66 8.28 -3.72
CA ALA A 49 14.76 9.17 -3.01
C ALA A 49 13.47 9.42 -3.82
N VAL A 50 12.35 8.95 -3.30
CA VAL A 50 10.99 9.26 -3.78
C VAL A 50 10.21 9.90 -2.65
N ARG A 51 9.67 11.11 -2.88
CA ARG A 51 8.95 11.88 -1.85
C ARG A 51 7.53 12.20 -2.31
N THR A 52 6.56 11.82 -1.50
CA THR A 52 5.15 12.20 -1.69
C THR A 52 4.96 13.67 -1.34
N ARG A 53 4.43 14.45 -2.30
CA ARG A 53 4.00 15.84 -2.09
C ARG A 53 2.54 15.98 -2.49
N VAL A 54 1.87 16.91 -1.82
CA VAL A 54 0.43 17.09 -1.90
C VAL A 54 0.17 18.52 -2.33
N THR A 55 -0.51 18.69 -3.46
CA THR A 55 -1.00 19.99 -3.93
C THR A 55 -2.43 20.16 -3.47
N LEU A 56 -2.68 21.19 -2.67
CA LEU A 56 -3.98 21.52 -2.13
C LEU A 56 -4.86 22.23 -3.17
N THR A 57 -6.16 22.30 -2.90
CA THR A 57 -7.10 23.07 -3.73
C THR A 57 -6.81 24.57 -3.74
N SER A 58 -6.13 25.08 -2.71
CA SER A 58 -5.61 26.46 -2.66
C SER A 58 -4.49 26.73 -3.67
N GLY A 59 -3.88 25.69 -4.24
CA GLY A 59 -2.71 25.77 -5.13
C GLY A 59 -1.36 25.62 -4.43
N GLU A 60 -1.31 25.59 -3.09
CA GLU A 60 -0.08 25.32 -2.33
C GLU A 60 0.33 23.84 -2.47
N THR A 61 1.62 23.57 -2.74
CA THR A 61 2.20 22.22 -2.69
C THR A 61 3.06 22.08 -1.43
N ILE A 62 2.77 21.05 -0.62
CA ILE A 62 3.46 20.76 0.64
C ILE A 62 3.95 19.31 0.70
N ASP A 63 4.96 19.04 1.53
CA ASP A 63 5.38 17.67 1.82
C ASP A 63 4.26 16.91 2.53
N PHE A 64 4.12 15.61 2.22
CA PHE A 64 3.06 14.77 2.77
C PHE A 64 3.03 14.76 4.31
N GLN A 65 4.19 14.82 4.97
CA GLN A 65 4.24 14.84 6.44
C GLN A 65 3.66 16.12 7.04
N ARG A 66 3.82 17.26 6.36
CA ARG A 66 3.17 18.50 6.76
C ARG A 66 1.67 18.40 6.57
N TYR A 67 1.22 17.89 5.43
CA TYR A 67 -0.20 17.63 5.20
C TYR A 67 -0.80 16.71 6.28
N PHE A 68 -0.15 15.58 6.55
CA PHE A 68 -0.70 14.52 7.39
C PHE A 68 -0.60 14.81 8.89
N VAL A 69 0.54 15.33 9.35
CA VAL A 69 0.82 15.54 10.79
C VAL A 69 0.51 16.96 11.24
N GLU A 70 1.09 17.98 10.58
CA GLU A 70 0.88 19.40 10.95
C GLU A 70 -0.56 19.82 10.73
N ARG A 71 -1.08 19.52 9.54
CA ARG A 71 -2.42 19.96 9.14
C ARG A 71 -3.48 18.90 9.38
N GLN A 72 -3.11 17.78 10.00
CA GLN A 72 -4.02 16.68 10.34
C GLN A 72 -4.91 16.27 9.15
N HIS A 73 -4.33 16.28 7.95
CA HIS A 73 -4.98 16.00 6.67
C HIS A 73 -6.33 16.72 6.44
N ALA A 74 -6.52 17.90 7.05
CA ALA A 74 -7.77 18.66 7.00
C ALA A 74 -7.97 19.42 5.68
N ASP A 75 -6.89 19.67 4.95
CA ASP A 75 -6.96 20.39 3.67
C ASP A 75 -7.48 19.48 2.54
N ALA A 76 -8.32 20.03 1.67
CA ALA A 76 -8.73 19.35 0.44
C ALA A 76 -7.55 19.25 -0.54
N VAL A 77 -7.33 18.05 -1.07
CA VAL A 77 -6.20 17.75 -1.96
C VAL A 77 -6.63 17.78 -3.41
N ARG A 78 -5.90 18.51 -4.25
CA ARG A 78 -6.13 18.54 -5.70
C ARG A 78 -5.31 17.49 -6.44
N HIS A 79 -4.09 17.22 -5.97
CA HIS A 79 -3.16 16.32 -6.65
C HIS A 79 -2.12 15.77 -5.68
N VAL A 80 -1.67 14.55 -5.93
CA VAL A 80 -0.53 13.93 -5.24
C VAL A 80 0.55 13.65 -6.29
N GLU A 81 1.77 14.10 -6.01
CA GLU A 81 2.95 13.84 -6.85
C GLU A 81 4.00 13.02 -6.08
N PHE A 82 4.76 12.20 -6.80
CA PHE A 82 5.87 11.41 -6.26
C PHE A 82 7.20 11.93 -6.80
N ALA A 83 7.74 12.95 -6.15
CA ALA A 83 8.95 13.62 -6.61
C ALA A 83 10.15 12.66 -6.59
N GLY A 84 10.73 12.41 -7.77
CA GLY A 84 11.87 11.52 -7.98
C GLY A 84 11.51 10.10 -8.46
N ALA A 85 10.22 9.74 -8.49
CA ALA A 85 9.78 8.40 -8.90
C ALA A 85 10.21 8.03 -10.33
N ASP A 86 10.14 8.98 -11.26
CA ASP A 86 10.49 8.83 -12.68
C ASP A 86 11.95 8.38 -12.93
N ARG A 87 12.84 8.68 -11.98
CA ARG A 87 14.27 8.34 -12.05
C ARG A 87 14.67 7.24 -11.06
N ALA A 88 13.77 6.86 -10.16
CA ALA A 88 13.99 5.82 -9.19
C ALA A 88 14.01 4.43 -9.84
N ARG A 89 14.69 3.49 -9.20
CA ARG A 89 14.73 2.09 -9.61
C ARG A 89 14.18 1.20 -8.50
N PRO A 90 13.52 0.08 -8.83
CA PRO A 90 13.14 -0.91 -7.81
C PRO A 90 14.39 -1.34 -7.03
N ALA A 91 14.28 -1.44 -5.70
CA ALA A 91 15.38 -1.94 -4.89
C ALA A 91 15.69 -3.41 -5.24
N PRO A 92 16.92 -3.89 -4.96
CA PRO A 92 17.28 -5.29 -5.22
C PRO A 92 16.28 -6.27 -4.60
N GLY A 93 15.81 -7.23 -5.41
CA GLY A 93 14.86 -8.26 -4.98
C GLY A 93 13.38 -7.88 -5.08
N VAL A 94 13.02 -6.59 -5.26
CA VAL A 94 11.61 -6.16 -5.30
C VAL A 94 10.84 -6.79 -6.45
N LEU A 95 11.37 -6.70 -7.68
CA LEU A 95 10.69 -7.25 -8.86
C LEU A 95 10.62 -8.78 -8.80
N ALA A 96 11.70 -9.44 -8.38
CA ALA A 96 11.74 -10.90 -8.22
C ALA A 96 10.73 -11.36 -7.16
N ALA A 97 10.65 -10.67 -6.01
CA ALA A 97 9.67 -10.99 -4.97
C ALA A 97 8.23 -10.90 -5.49
N ILE A 98 7.91 -9.89 -6.31
CA ILE A 98 6.58 -9.79 -6.93
C ILE A 98 6.39 -10.94 -7.93
N GLN A 99 7.34 -11.15 -8.84
CA GLN A 99 7.25 -12.13 -9.93
C GLN A 99 7.23 -13.59 -9.46
N ASP A 100 7.87 -13.90 -8.35
CA ASP A 100 8.00 -15.27 -7.85
C ASP A 100 6.97 -15.60 -6.76
N ALA A 101 6.26 -14.61 -6.20
CA ALA A 101 5.30 -14.82 -5.13
C ALA A 101 4.10 -15.67 -5.57
N ASP A 102 3.72 -16.70 -4.82
CA ASP A 102 2.52 -17.49 -5.10
C ASP A 102 1.25 -16.64 -5.17
N CYS A 103 1.19 -15.57 -4.36
CA CYS A 103 0.14 -14.57 -4.29
C CYS A 103 0.73 -13.20 -3.91
N VAL A 104 0.22 -12.11 -4.50
CA VAL A 104 0.51 -10.74 -4.06
C VAL A 104 -0.72 -10.17 -3.35
N VAL A 105 -0.53 -9.77 -2.09
CA VAL A 105 -1.58 -9.13 -1.29
C VAL A 105 -1.37 -7.61 -1.27
N ILE A 106 -2.34 -6.85 -1.79
CA ILE A 106 -2.41 -5.40 -1.61
C ILE A 106 -3.15 -5.13 -0.30
N ALA A 107 -2.38 -4.80 0.75
CA ALA A 107 -2.88 -4.54 2.09
C ALA A 107 -3.92 -3.38 2.13
N PRO A 108 -4.78 -3.29 3.16
CA PRO A 108 -5.83 -2.26 3.28
C PRO A 108 -5.25 -0.90 3.69
N SER A 109 -4.35 -0.38 2.87
CA SER A 109 -3.69 0.92 3.01
C SER A 109 -4.30 1.97 2.08
N ASN A 110 -3.93 3.23 2.27
CA ASN A 110 -4.41 4.32 1.42
C ASN A 110 -3.93 4.12 -0.05
N PRO A 111 -4.85 4.03 -1.03
CA PRO A 111 -4.48 3.80 -2.42
C PRO A 111 -3.50 4.85 -2.96
N PHE A 112 -3.70 6.12 -2.63
CA PHE A 112 -3.01 7.23 -3.29
C PHE A 112 -1.70 7.65 -2.62
N VAL A 113 -1.55 7.44 -1.31
CA VAL A 113 -0.36 7.90 -0.56
C VAL A 113 0.39 6.79 0.15
N SER A 114 -0.09 5.54 0.07
CA SER A 114 0.62 4.36 0.58
C SER A 114 0.94 3.37 -0.54
N ILE A 115 -0.04 3.01 -1.39
CA ILE A 115 0.16 2.04 -2.47
C ILE A 115 0.74 2.69 -3.73
N ASP A 116 0.14 3.78 -4.22
CA ASP A 116 0.61 4.47 -5.43
C ASP A 116 2.07 4.95 -5.39
N PRO A 117 2.64 5.44 -4.27
CA PRO A 117 4.08 5.74 -4.23
C PRO A 117 4.95 4.53 -4.60
N ILE A 118 4.57 3.33 -4.17
CA ILE A 118 5.26 2.07 -4.50
C ILE A 118 5.11 1.78 -5.98
N LEU A 119 3.89 1.87 -6.51
CA LEU A 119 3.60 1.63 -7.92
C LEU A 119 4.19 2.70 -8.86
N SER A 120 4.55 3.88 -8.34
CA SER A 120 5.13 4.98 -9.11
C SER A 120 6.57 4.72 -9.55
N VAL A 121 7.28 3.80 -8.87
CA VAL A 121 8.64 3.42 -9.25
C VAL A 121 8.58 2.57 -10.53
N PRO A 122 9.30 2.95 -11.61
CA PRO A 122 9.26 2.26 -12.90
C PRO A 122 9.47 0.74 -12.78
N GLY A 123 8.60 -0.02 -13.45
CA GLY A 123 8.61 -1.49 -13.47
C GLY A 123 7.81 -2.16 -12.35
N ILE A 124 7.56 -1.51 -11.20
CA ILE A 124 6.81 -2.13 -10.10
C ILE A 124 5.34 -2.32 -10.49
N ARG A 125 4.69 -1.27 -11.01
CA ARG A 125 3.28 -1.37 -11.46
C ARG A 125 3.10 -2.47 -12.51
N ASP A 126 3.98 -2.53 -13.50
CA ASP A 126 3.88 -3.52 -14.57
C ASP A 126 4.03 -4.94 -14.02
N ALA A 127 4.95 -5.17 -13.09
CA ALA A 127 5.12 -6.47 -12.43
C ALA A 127 3.87 -6.88 -11.63
N VAL A 128 3.21 -5.94 -10.93
CA VAL A 128 1.96 -6.21 -10.23
C VAL A 128 0.83 -6.53 -11.22
N VAL A 129 0.65 -5.70 -12.25
CA VAL A 129 -0.39 -5.90 -13.29
C VAL A 129 -0.23 -7.24 -14.00
N GLN A 130 0.99 -7.66 -14.32
CA GLN A 130 1.25 -8.96 -14.96
C GLN A 130 0.78 -10.15 -14.11
N ARG A 131 0.63 -9.97 -12.80
CA ARG A 131 0.16 -10.98 -11.87
C ARG A 131 -1.29 -10.81 -11.45
N ARG A 132 -2.04 -9.88 -12.07
CA ARG A 132 -3.43 -9.51 -11.69
C ARG A 132 -4.28 -10.70 -11.23
N GLU A 133 -4.31 -11.78 -12.01
CA GLU A 133 -5.12 -12.98 -11.73
C GLU A 133 -4.74 -13.72 -10.43
N ARG A 134 -3.52 -13.53 -9.93
CA ARG A 134 -3.00 -14.09 -8.67
C ARG A 134 -2.86 -13.05 -7.55
N ASN A 135 -3.37 -11.84 -7.77
CA ASN A 135 -3.31 -10.77 -6.79
C ASN A 135 -4.67 -10.61 -6.12
N VAL A 136 -4.64 -10.33 -4.82
CA VAL A 136 -5.80 -10.00 -4.01
C VAL A 136 -5.56 -8.68 -3.30
N ALA A 137 -6.55 -7.79 -3.35
CA ALA A 137 -6.53 -6.56 -2.58
C ALA A 137 -7.50 -6.67 -1.39
N ILE A 138 -7.24 -5.92 -0.33
CA ILE A 138 -8.18 -5.73 0.79
C ILE A 138 -8.64 -4.28 0.76
N SER A 139 -9.95 -4.03 0.78
CA SER A 139 -10.50 -2.68 0.79
C SER A 139 -10.06 -1.93 2.06
N PRO A 140 -9.51 -0.70 1.95
CA PRO A 140 -9.30 0.18 3.11
C PRO A 140 -10.57 0.94 3.53
N ILE A 141 -11.65 0.83 2.74
CA ILE A 141 -12.95 1.44 3.01
C ILE A 141 -13.89 0.38 3.58
N VAL A 142 -14.51 0.72 4.71
CA VAL A 142 -15.45 -0.10 5.47
C VAL A 142 -16.68 0.75 5.78
N GLY A 143 -17.87 0.35 5.32
CA GLY A 143 -19.13 1.03 5.63
C GLY A 143 -19.20 2.49 5.12
N GLY A 144 -18.55 2.77 3.99
CA GLY A 144 -18.52 4.10 3.37
C GLY A 144 -17.48 5.08 3.97
N GLY A 145 -16.57 4.60 4.82
CA GLY A 145 -15.49 5.41 5.40
C GLY A 145 -14.16 4.66 5.45
N ALA A 146 -13.06 5.40 5.61
CA ALA A 146 -11.76 4.78 5.86
C ALA A 146 -11.61 4.46 7.35
N VAL A 147 -11.01 3.31 7.68
CA VAL A 147 -10.76 2.93 9.10
C VAL A 147 -9.84 3.93 9.78
N LYS A 148 -8.79 4.39 9.08
CA LYS A 148 -7.85 5.42 9.54
C LYS A 148 -7.32 6.25 8.37
N GLY A 149 -7.02 7.51 8.66
CA GLY A 149 -6.36 8.43 7.72
C GLY A 149 -7.26 8.89 6.56
N PRO A 150 -6.69 9.61 5.58
CA PRO A 150 -7.45 10.41 4.63
C PRO A 150 -7.90 9.63 3.38
N ALA A 151 -7.96 8.29 3.40
CA ALA A 151 -8.25 7.52 2.18
C ALA A 151 -9.62 7.89 1.59
N ALA A 152 -10.66 7.96 2.42
CA ALA A 152 -11.99 8.38 2.01
C ALA A 152 -11.99 9.82 1.45
N ASP A 153 -11.29 10.75 2.09
CA ASP A 153 -11.24 12.16 1.65
C ASP A 153 -10.50 12.32 0.33
N LEU A 154 -9.40 11.58 0.13
CA LEU A 154 -8.67 11.57 -1.15
C LEU A 154 -9.50 10.93 -2.26
N MET A 155 -10.22 9.84 -1.98
CA MET A 155 -11.16 9.25 -2.94
C MET A 155 -12.19 10.29 -3.40
N ARG A 156 -12.85 11.00 -2.46
CA ARG A 156 -13.79 12.08 -2.81
C ARG A 156 -13.12 13.18 -3.63
N SER A 157 -11.94 13.62 -3.21
CA SER A 157 -11.22 14.72 -3.84
C SER A 157 -10.82 14.41 -5.29
N PHE A 158 -10.54 13.14 -5.57
CA PHE A 158 -10.17 12.66 -6.91
C PHE A 158 -11.36 12.13 -7.71
N GLY A 159 -12.59 12.28 -7.20
CA GLY A 159 -13.82 11.92 -7.90
C GLY A 159 -14.14 10.42 -7.91
N HIS A 160 -13.56 9.66 -6.98
CA HIS A 160 -13.90 8.25 -6.77
C HIS A 160 -15.02 8.10 -5.76
N GLU A 161 -15.85 7.08 -5.95
CA GLU A 161 -16.85 6.66 -4.97
C GLU A 161 -16.19 6.19 -3.67
N VAL A 162 -16.65 6.65 -2.50
CA VAL A 162 -16.13 6.16 -1.21
C VAL A 162 -16.89 4.90 -0.80
N SER A 163 -16.53 3.79 -1.43
CA SER A 163 -17.09 2.48 -1.15
C SER A 163 -16.09 1.40 -1.53
N ALA A 164 -16.37 0.17 -1.12
CA ALA A 164 -15.60 -0.98 -1.57
C ALA A 164 -15.66 -1.14 -3.11
N ALA A 165 -16.78 -0.78 -3.75
CA ALA A 165 -16.91 -0.77 -5.21
C ALA A 165 -16.03 0.31 -5.87
N GLY A 166 -15.92 1.50 -5.26
CA GLY A 166 -15.00 2.53 -5.72
C GLY A 166 -13.52 2.10 -5.61
N VAL A 167 -13.16 1.37 -4.56
CA VAL A 167 -11.83 0.73 -4.44
C VAL A 167 -11.65 -0.35 -5.50
N ALA A 168 -12.67 -1.15 -5.79
CA ALA A 168 -12.61 -2.16 -6.84
C ALA A 168 -12.30 -1.52 -8.21
N ALA A 169 -12.96 -0.41 -8.55
CA ALA A 169 -12.67 0.31 -9.78
C ALA A 169 -11.22 0.82 -9.87
N LEU A 170 -10.61 1.22 -8.74
CA LEU A 170 -9.20 1.62 -8.68
C LEU A 170 -8.23 0.45 -8.86
N TYR A 171 -8.54 -0.70 -8.25
CA TYR A 171 -7.65 -1.84 -8.16
C TYR A 171 -7.91 -2.92 -9.21
N GLN A 172 -8.96 -2.81 -10.02
CA GLN A 172 -9.26 -3.73 -11.12
C GLN A 172 -8.04 -4.02 -12.01
N PRO A 173 -7.17 -3.05 -12.38
CA PRO A 173 -5.98 -3.35 -13.19
C PRO A 173 -4.91 -4.13 -12.41
N LEU A 174 -4.91 -4.05 -11.08
CA LEU A 174 -3.85 -4.57 -10.21
C LEU A 174 -4.18 -5.94 -9.63
N ALA A 175 -5.46 -6.24 -9.41
CA ALA A 175 -5.92 -7.47 -8.78
C ALA A 175 -7.22 -7.99 -9.39
N ALA A 176 -7.35 -9.31 -9.41
CA ALA A 176 -8.59 -9.99 -9.81
C ALA A 176 -9.54 -10.19 -8.63
N HIS A 177 -9.02 -10.20 -7.40
CA HIS A 177 -9.80 -10.46 -6.18
C HIS A 177 -9.80 -9.25 -5.25
N LEU A 178 -10.94 -8.98 -4.61
CA LEU A 178 -11.08 -7.93 -3.59
C LEU A 178 -11.75 -8.49 -2.34
N VAL A 179 -11.06 -8.40 -1.21
CA VAL A 179 -11.65 -8.66 0.10
C VAL A 179 -12.35 -7.39 0.61
N ILE A 180 -13.62 -7.51 0.98
CA ILE A 180 -14.45 -6.44 1.51
C ILE A 180 -15.00 -6.83 2.88
N ASP A 181 -15.32 -5.84 3.71
CA ASP A 181 -15.84 -6.11 5.05
C ASP A 181 -17.25 -6.70 5.01
N THR A 182 -17.60 -7.50 6.02
CA THR A 182 -18.96 -7.99 6.27
C THR A 182 -20.04 -6.90 6.22
N VAL A 183 -19.76 -5.67 6.67
CA VAL A 183 -20.74 -4.57 6.59
C VAL A 183 -21.04 -4.14 5.15
N ASP A 184 -20.10 -4.41 4.24
CA ASP A 184 -20.16 -4.05 2.82
C ASP A 184 -20.58 -5.23 1.92
N ASP A 185 -21.05 -6.35 2.48
CA ASP A 185 -21.51 -7.54 1.73
C ASP A 185 -22.51 -7.18 0.61
N HIS A 186 -23.40 -6.23 0.89
CA HIS A 186 -24.38 -5.71 -0.06
C HIS A 186 -23.75 -5.06 -1.31
N LEU A 187 -22.47 -4.71 -1.29
CA LEU A 187 -21.71 -4.16 -2.42
C LEU A 187 -21.01 -5.22 -3.28
N ALA A 188 -21.02 -6.50 -2.88
CA ALA A 188 -20.38 -7.57 -3.65
C ALA A 188 -20.83 -7.65 -5.13
N PRO A 189 -22.12 -7.46 -5.48
CA PRO A 189 -22.53 -7.38 -6.88
C PRO A 189 -21.87 -6.21 -7.64
N ALA A 190 -21.81 -5.03 -7.04
CA ALA A 190 -21.18 -3.85 -7.64
C ALA A 190 -19.66 -4.03 -7.81
N VAL A 191 -18.99 -4.69 -6.87
CA VAL A 191 -17.59 -5.10 -7.02
C VAL A 191 -17.43 -6.05 -8.21
N SER A 192 -18.34 -7.02 -8.37
CA SER A 192 -18.33 -7.97 -9.49
C SER A 192 -18.48 -7.28 -10.85
N GLU A 193 -19.29 -6.23 -10.94
CA GLU A 193 -19.48 -5.43 -12.16
C GLU A 193 -18.19 -4.71 -12.62
N THR A 194 -17.24 -4.46 -11.70
CA THR A 194 -15.92 -3.93 -12.07
C THR A 194 -15.01 -4.98 -12.74
N GLY A 195 -15.39 -6.26 -12.71
CA GLY A 195 -14.55 -7.37 -13.19
C GLY A 195 -13.57 -7.90 -12.13
N MET A 196 -13.81 -7.60 -10.86
CA MET A 196 -13.13 -8.22 -9.71
C MET A 196 -14.04 -9.26 -9.04
N THR A 197 -13.45 -10.27 -8.41
CA THR A 197 -14.18 -11.25 -7.60
C THR A 197 -14.22 -10.77 -6.14
N PRO A 198 -15.39 -10.46 -5.58
CA PRO A 198 -15.52 -10.06 -4.18
C PRO A 198 -15.38 -11.28 -3.24
N HIS A 199 -14.74 -11.07 -2.10
CA HIS A 199 -14.68 -12.01 -0.99
C HIS A 199 -15.03 -11.28 0.30
N VAL A 200 -15.94 -11.80 1.10
CA VAL A 200 -16.51 -11.08 2.25
C VAL A 200 -16.04 -11.71 3.55
N THR A 201 -15.38 -10.93 4.40
CA THR A 201 -14.95 -11.35 5.75
C THR A 201 -14.78 -10.15 6.68
N ASN A 202 -14.47 -10.37 7.95
CA ASN A 202 -14.15 -9.28 8.87
C ASN A 202 -12.76 -8.71 8.54
N THR A 203 -12.69 -7.43 8.15
CA THR A 203 -11.45 -6.73 7.79
C THR A 203 -10.90 -5.85 8.92
N MET A 204 -11.62 -5.76 10.04
CA MET A 204 -11.29 -4.89 11.16
C MET A 204 -10.17 -5.50 12.03
N MET A 205 -8.92 -5.15 11.71
CA MET A 205 -7.70 -5.59 12.40
C MET A 205 -7.54 -4.99 13.82
N THR A 206 -8.48 -5.26 14.72
CA THR A 206 -8.51 -4.74 16.10
C THR A 206 -7.69 -5.58 17.07
N ALA A 207 -7.41 -6.83 16.73
CA ALA A 207 -6.62 -7.79 17.50
C ALA A 207 -5.85 -8.74 16.56
N ILE A 208 -4.78 -9.35 17.08
CA ILE A 208 -3.85 -10.16 16.27
C ILE A 208 -4.49 -11.42 15.69
N ASP A 209 -5.43 -12.03 16.41
CA ASP A 209 -6.22 -13.17 15.95
C ASP A 209 -7.11 -12.78 14.76
N VAL A 210 -7.73 -11.61 14.80
CA VAL A 210 -8.51 -11.08 13.67
C VAL A 210 -7.61 -10.79 12.46
N THR A 211 -6.44 -10.17 12.67
CA THR A 211 -5.47 -9.93 11.60
C THR A 211 -4.97 -11.23 10.98
N THR A 212 -4.72 -12.25 11.81
CA THR A 212 -4.26 -13.59 11.35
C THR A 212 -5.35 -14.26 10.52
N ALA A 213 -6.59 -14.30 11.00
CA ALA A 213 -7.72 -14.86 10.28
C ALA A 213 -7.98 -14.15 8.94
N LEU A 214 -7.86 -12.81 8.91
CA LEU A 214 -7.95 -12.04 7.67
C LEU A 214 -6.84 -12.41 6.68
N ALA A 215 -5.60 -12.56 7.16
CA ALA A 215 -4.48 -12.94 6.31
C ALA A 215 -4.67 -14.34 5.72
N GLU A 216 -5.02 -15.33 6.53
CA GLU A 216 -5.30 -16.70 6.11
C GLU A 216 -6.45 -16.76 5.09
N PHE A 217 -7.55 -16.06 5.37
CA PHE A 217 -8.67 -15.95 4.45
C PHE A 217 -8.23 -15.33 3.12
N THR A 218 -7.51 -14.21 3.17
CA THR A 218 -7.06 -13.45 1.99
C THR A 218 -6.21 -14.30 1.07
N ILE A 219 -5.20 -15.01 1.59
CA ILE A 219 -4.34 -15.85 0.74
C ILE A 219 -5.09 -17.08 0.20
N ALA A 220 -6.08 -17.61 0.93
CA ALA A 220 -6.90 -18.71 0.46
C ALA A 220 -7.87 -18.32 -0.67
N THR A 221 -8.16 -17.03 -0.85
CA THR A 221 -9.02 -16.54 -1.95
C THR A 221 -8.40 -16.68 -3.33
N VAL A 222 -7.06 -16.75 -3.39
CA VAL A 222 -6.30 -16.92 -4.63
C VAL A 222 -5.89 -18.38 -4.69
N ASP A 223 -6.55 -19.17 -5.53
CA ASP A 223 -6.21 -20.60 -5.69
C ASP A 223 -4.77 -20.73 -6.21
N PRO A 224 -3.84 -21.31 -5.43
CA PRO A 224 -2.45 -21.47 -5.88
C PRO A 224 -2.35 -22.41 -7.09
N THR A 225 -3.34 -23.27 -7.34
CA THR A 225 -3.38 -24.27 -8.41
C THR A 225 -4.04 -23.78 -9.71
N ALA A 226 -4.78 -22.67 -9.67
CA ALA A 226 -5.38 -22.06 -10.85
C ALA A 226 -4.30 -21.36 -11.70
N SER A 227 -3.83 -22.04 -12.74
CA SER A 227 -2.86 -21.60 -13.76
C SER A 227 -1.38 -21.55 -13.33
N ARG A 228 -0.75 -22.72 -13.26
CA ARG A 228 0.55 -22.91 -13.93
C ARG A 228 0.26 -23.41 -15.34
N SER A 229 -0.44 -22.59 -16.12
CA SER A 229 -0.68 -22.88 -17.52
C SER A 229 0.55 -22.40 -18.29
N VAL A 230 1.30 -23.39 -18.79
CA VAL A 230 2.47 -23.37 -19.69
C VAL A 230 2.75 -22.05 -20.41
#